data_AF-A0AAP0FTW5-F1
#
_entry.id   AF-A0AAP0FTW5-F1
#
_cell.length_a   1.000
_cell.length_b   1.000
_cell.length_c   1.000
_cell.angle_alpha   90.00
_cell.angle_beta   90.00
_cell.angle_gamma   90.00
#
_symmetry.space_group_name_H-M   'P 1'
#
loop_
_entity.id
_entity.type
_entity.pdbx_description
1 polymer ?
#
loop_
_entity_poly.entity_id
_entity_poly.type
_entity_poly.pdbx_seq_one_letter_code
_entity_poly.pdbx_strand_id
1 'polypeptide(L)' 'MTAPVLSLPSGPDGFQIYSDASGQGLGCVLMQHGKVVAYASRQLKVHERNYPVHDLELAAVIHALKIGDLPLWSAL' A
#
# COMPACT_ATOMS: atom_id res chain seq x y z
N MET A 1 8.05 -8.67 1.99
CA MET A 1 6.96 -9.42 1.34
C MET A 1 6.58 -8.66 0.09
N THR A 2 6.50 -9.32 -1.05
CA THR A 2 6.12 -8.72 -2.33
C THR A 2 4.58 -8.65 -2.40
N ALA A 3 4.05 -7.52 -2.84
CA ALA A 3 2.61 -7.31 -3.00
C ALA A 3 2.07 -8.19 -4.14
N PRO A 4 0.99 -8.97 -3.94
CA PRO A 4 0.33 -9.66 -5.04
C PRO A 4 -0.31 -8.67 -6.02
N VAL A 5 0.11 -8.74 -7.29
CA VAL A 5 -0.50 -8.00 -8.40
C VAL A 5 -1.70 -8.78 -8.91
N LEU A 6 -2.88 -8.17 -8.86
CA LEU A 6 -4.15 -8.76 -9.27
C LEU A 6 -4.58 -8.35 -10.67
N SER A 7 -4.15 -7.17 -11.12
CA SER A 7 -4.45 -6.66 -12.45
C SER A 7 -3.25 -5.88 -12.95
N LEU A 8 -3.00 -5.93 -14.25
CA LEU A 8 -1.92 -5.15 -14.84
C LEU A 8 -2.29 -3.66 -14.78
N PRO A 9 -1.33 -2.79 -14.46
CA PRO A 9 -1.53 -1.35 -14.58
C PRO A 9 -1.79 -1.04 -16.06
N SER A 10 -2.74 -0.15 -16.32
CA SER A 10 -3.18 0.20 -17.66
C SER A 10 -2.92 1.69 -17.88
N GLY A 11 -1.90 2.02 -18.66
CA GLY A 11 -1.65 3.38 -19.14
C GLY A 11 -1.01 4.33 -18.11
N PRO A 12 -0.79 5.60 -18.49
CA PRO A 12 -0.17 6.64 -17.66
C PRO A 12 -1.14 7.24 -16.63
N ASP A 13 -2.37 6.73 -16.54
CA ASP A 13 -3.39 7.26 -15.66
C ASP A 13 -3.00 7.05 -14.19
N GLY A 14 -3.31 8.05 -13.37
CA GLY A 14 -2.98 8.04 -11.96
C GLY A 14 -3.60 6.86 -11.21
N PHE A 15 -2.89 6.40 -10.18
CA PHE A 15 -3.40 5.40 -9.26
C PHE A 15 -4.07 6.07 -8.06
N GLN A 16 -5.11 5.43 -7.53
CA GLN A 16 -5.66 5.74 -6.21
C GLN A 16 -5.13 4.73 -5.21
N ILE A 17 -4.61 5.22 -4.09
CA ILE A 17 -4.17 4.35 -3.00
C ILE A 17 -5.10 4.54 -1.82
N TYR A 18 -5.65 3.45 -1.34
CA TYR A 18 -6.41 3.39 -0.10
C TYR A 18 -5.53 2.74 0.95
N SER A 19 -5.37 3.39 2.10
CA SER A 19 -4.59 2.88 3.23
C SER A 19 -5.46 2.75 4.46
N ASP A 20 -5.25 1.69 5.21
CA ASP A 20 -5.90 1.46 6.50
C ASP A 20 -4.85 1.04 7.52
N ALA A 21 -4.96 1.58 8.72
CA ALA A 21 -4.07 1.28 9.83
C ALA A 21 -4.87 0.71 11.01
N SER A 22 -4.48 -0.47 11.45
CA SER A 22 -5.01 -1.09 12.66
C SER A 22 -3.89 -1.29 13.68
N GLY A 23 -4.23 -1.47 14.95
CA GLY A 23 -3.25 -1.81 16.00
C GLY A 23 -2.49 -3.14 15.79
N GLN A 24 -2.82 -3.90 14.75
CA GLN A 24 -2.16 -5.18 14.43
C GLN A 24 -1.37 -5.15 13.10
N GLY A 25 -1.73 -4.27 12.17
CA GLY A 25 -1.19 -4.28 10.82
C GLY A 25 -1.60 -3.05 10.01
N LEU A 26 -0.82 -2.78 8.97
CA LEU A 26 -1.11 -1.78 7.96
C LEU A 26 -1.54 -2.48 6.69
N GLY A 27 -2.64 -2.01 6.10
CA GLY A 27 -3.16 -2.46 4.82
C GLY A 27 -3.14 -1.32 3.82
N CYS A 28 -2.95 -1.65 2.55
CA CYS A 28 -3.18 -0.73 1.46
C CYS A 28 -3.61 -1.44 0.17
N VAL A 29 -4.39 -0.72 -0.61
CA VAL A 29 -4.96 -1.18 -1.87
C VAL A 29 -4.62 -0.16 -2.93
N LEU A 30 -3.96 -0.62 -3.99
CA LEU A 30 -3.72 0.17 -5.19
C LEU A 30 -4.88 -0.08 -6.16
N MET A 31 -5.55 1.00 -6.56
CA MET A 31 -6.66 0.97 -7.50
C MET A 31 -6.37 1.86 -8.71
N GLN A 32 -6.82 1.44 -9.87
CA GLN A 32 -6.76 2.22 -11.11
C GLN A 32 -8.06 1.99 -11.88
N HIS A 33 -8.70 3.05 -12.36
CA HIS A 33 -9.99 2.98 -13.07
C HIS A 33 -11.07 2.17 -12.33
N GLY A 34 -11.12 2.25 -11.00
CA GLY A 34 -12.06 1.50 -10.17
C GLY A 34 -11.77 0.00 -10.06
N LYS A 35 -10.63 -0.48 -10.58
CA LYS A 35 -10.17 -1.87 -10.45
C LYS A 35 -9.01 -1.96 -9.46
N VAL A 36 -8.97 -3.04 -8.68
CA VAL A 36 -7.85 -3.32 -7.79
C VAL A 36 -6.68 -3.87 -8.59
N VAL A 37 -5.55 -3.16 -8.51
CA VAL A 37 -4.33 -3.50 -9.23
C VAL A 37 -3.41 -4.33 -8.34
N ALA A 38 -3.24 -3.95 -7.08
CA ALA A 38 -2.47 -4.71 -6.09
C ALA A 38 -2.99 -4.51 -4.67
N TYR A 39 -2.78 -5.52 -3.84
CA TYR A 39 -2.87 -5.40 -2.39
C TYR A 39 -1.47 -5.41 -1.82
N ALA A 40 -1.22 -4.56 -0.83
CA ALA A 40 -0.11 -4.79 0.07
C ALA A 40 -0.57 -4.66 1.50
N SER A 41 -0.06 -5.55 2.33
CA SER A 41 -0.25 -5.47 3.77
C SER A 41 1.06 -5.82 4.43
N ARG A 42 1.29 -5.22 5.59
CA ARG A 42 2.38 -5.61 6.48
C ARG A 42 1.86 -5.65 7.90
N GLN A 43 2.21 -6.72 8.63
CA GLN A 43 1.99 -6.72 10.07
C GLN A 43 2.88 -5.67 10.73
N LEU A 44 2.33 -4.99 11.73
CA LEU A 44 3.12 -4.10 12.57
C LEU A 44 4.07 -4.96 13.40
N LYS A 45 5.34 -4.55 13.42
CA LYS A 45 6.30 -5.15 14.35
C LYS A 45 5.88 -4.82 15.78
N VAL A 46 6.32 -5.64 16.74
CA VAL A 46 5.95 -5.51 18.16
C VAL A 46 6.22 -4.09 18.70
N HIS A 47 7.26 -3.41 18.22
CA HIS A 47 7.56 -2.03 18.60
C HIS A 47 6.66 -1.00 17.92
N GLU A 48 6.22 -1.25 16.68
CA GLU A 48 5.34 -0.34 15.94
C GLU A 48 3.90 -0.37 16.50
N ARG A 49 3.49 -1.46 17.15
CA ARG A 49 2.18 -1.56 17.82
C ARG A 49 2.00 -0.57 18.97
N ASN A 50 3.09 -0.09 19.54
CA ASN A 50 3.05 0.90 20.63
C ASN A 50 3.08 2.35 20.10
N TYR A 51 3.14 2.54 18.78
CA TYR A 51 3.11 3.87 18.19
C TYR A 51 1.73 4.51 18.34
N PRO A 52 1.66 5.83 18.57
CA PRO A 52 0.40 6.56 18.54
C PRO A 52 -0.24 6.44 17.15
N VAL A 53 -1.57 6.51 17.10
CA VAL A 53 -2.35 6.33 15.87
C VAL A 53 -1.85 7.23 14.73
N HIS A 54 -1.47 8.47 15.03
CA HIS A 54 -0.88 9.40 14.06
C HIS A 54 0.36 8.83 13.33
N ASP A 55 1.24 8.13 14.03
CA ASP A 55 2.45 7.56 13.44
C ASP A 55 2.14 6.29 12.65
N LEU A 56 1.09 5.57 13.04
CA LEU A 56 0.56 4.44 12.26
C LEU A 56 -0.05 4.91 10.94
N GLU A 57 -0.80 6.02 10.95
CA GLU A 57 -1.32 6.68 9.74
C GLU A 57 -0.17 7.09 8.81
N LEU A 58 0.86 7.74 9.35
CA LEU A 58 2.05 8.11 8.58
C LEU A 58 2.76 6.88 8.00
N ALA A 59 2.90 5.81 8.78
CA ALA A 59 3.49 4.55 8.31
C ALA A 59 2.64 3.90 7.20
N ALA A 60 1.31 4.03 7.25
CA ALA A 60 0.41 3.57 6.21
C ALA A 60 0.62 4.35 4.90
N VAL A 61 0.71 5.68 4.98
CA VAL A 61 0.97 6.56 3.81
C VAL A 61 2.34 6.27 3.19
N ILE A 62 3.39 6.13 4.01
CA ILE A 62 4.73 5.79 3.52
C ILE A 62 4.72 4.41 2.85
N HIS A 63 4.01 3.43 3.43
CA HIS A 63 3.89 2.10 2.84
C HIS A 63 3.18 2.14 1.48
N ALA A 64 2.08 2.88 1.39
CA ALA A 64 1.34 3.15 0.17
C ALA A 64 2.21 3.81 -0.90
N LEU A 65 2.92 4.88 -0.56
CA LEU A 65 3.78 5.61 -1.48
C LEU A 65 4.85 4.68 -2.08
N LYS A 66 5.44 3.84 -1.24
CA LYS A 66 6.47 2.88 -1.64
C LYS A 66 5.96 1.81 -2.61
N ILE A 67 4.66 1.50 -2.58
CA ILE A 67 4.04 0.57 -3.52
C ILE A 67 3.74 1.27 -4.84
N GLY A 68 3.29 2.53 -4.81
CA GLY A 68 3.13 3.33 -6.03
C GLY A 68 4.46 3.55 -6.77
N ASP A 69 5.55 3.70 -6.02
CA ASP A 69 6.90 3.95 -6.55
C ASP A 69 7.70 2.66 -6.83
N LEU A 70 7.06 1.48 -6.75
CA LEU A 70 7.76 0.21 -6.96
C LEU A 70 8.16 0.09 -8.45
N PRO A 71 9.44 -0.18 -8.78
CA PRO A 71 9.90 -0.29 -10.18
C PRO A 71 9.24 -1.43 -10.97
N LEU A 72 8.57 -2.36 -10.30
CA LEU A 72 7.70 -3.38 -10.90
C LEU A 72 6.57 -2.78 -11.77
N TRP A 73 6.14 -1.55 -11.50
CA TRP A 73 5.11 -0.86 -12.28
C TRP A 73 5.65 -0.16 -13.53
N SER A 74 6.94 0.20 -13.54
CA SER A 74 7.60 0.80 -14.72
C SER A 74 8.15 -0.25 -15.69
N ALA A 75 8.20 -1.52 -15.29
CA ALA A 75 8.82 -2.62 -16.04
C ALA A 75 7.82 -3.60 -16.68
N LEU A 76 6.51 -3.31 -16.62
CA LEU A 76 5.43 -4.01 -17.33
C LEU A 76 4.87 -3.11 -18.43
#